data_AF-A0A973AZ62-F1
#
_entry.id   AF-A0A973AZ62-F1
#
_cell.length_a   1.000
_cell.length_b   1.000
_cell.length_c   1.000
_cell.angle_alpha   90.00
_cell.angle_beta   90.00
_cell.angle_gamma   90.00
#
_symmetry.space_group_name_H-M   'P 1'
#
loop_
_entity.id
_entity.type
_entity.pdbx_description
1 polymer ?
#
loop_
_entity_poly.entity_id
_entity_poly.type
_entity_poly.pdbx_seq_one_letter_code
_entity_poly.pdbx_strand_id
1 'polypeptide(L)'
;MQYAGFWIRFWATIIDSFVWLPLGVLIYFKLAFDAVLVGGASSLGFLYFLVSLIGPWLYSSIFESSKWQATPGKRLIGVFVTDLNGNKISFGRASARYFSKSISYLILGVGFIIAGLTHNKQSLHDRIASTLVYKGKAEDAVDQNSPYPKEKLKSNGGPNSNWVLAGFGADGDLVRITFNSEDKKLSSSGLIVGRSLDSCDLYIKDGSVSRQHARFFSTNGKIYIEDLDSKNGVSING
;
A
#
# COMPACT_ATOMS: atom_id res chain seq x y z
N MET A 1 -8.00 -11.47 -6.91
CA MET A 1 -6.71 -10.94 -7.43
C MET A 1 -6.07 -11.97 -8.38
N GLN A 2 -5.52 -11.56 -9.53
CA GLN A 2 -4.88 -12.49 -10.49
C GLN A 2 -3.38 -12.57 -10.23
N TYR A 3 -2.81 -13.78 -10.20
CA TYR A 3 -1.37 -13.97 -10.05
C TYR A 3 -0.57 -13.40 -11.24
N ALA A 4 0.55 -12.76 -10.94
CA ALA A 4 1.51 -12.30 -11.94
C ALA A 4 2.41 -13.46 -12.37
N GLY A 5 2.41 -13.80 -13.66
CA GLY A 5 3.28 -14.85 -14.23
C GLY A 5 4.73 -14.42 -14.43
N PHE A 6 5.53 -15.28 -15.08
CA PHE A 6 6.95 -15.02 -15.33
C PHE A 6 7.21 -13.75 -16.17
N TRP A 7 6.60 -13.63 -17.35
CA TRP A 7 6.93 -12.56 -18.31
C TRP A 7 6.70 -11.15 -17.78
N ILE A 8 5.58 -10.91 -17.09
CA ILE A 8 5.31 -9.58 -16.51
C ILE A 8 6.35 -9.23 -15.44
N ARG A 9 6.81 -10.19 -14.64
CA ARG A 9 7.87 -9.98 -13.64
C ARG A 9 9.25 -9.78 -14.29
N PHE A 10 9.51 -10.45 -15.40
CA PHE A 10 10.72 -10.27 -16.20
C PHE A 10 10.80 -8.83 -16.72
N TRP A 11 9.73 -8.32 -17.35
CA TRP A 11 9.66 -6.93 -17.78
C TRP A 11 9.81 -5.93 -16.63
N ALA A 12 9.24 -6.23 -15.46
CA ALA A 12 9.45 -5.43 -14.25
C ALA A 12 10.92 -5.26 -13.90
N THR A 13 11.66 -6.36 -13.99
CA THR A 13 13.09 -6.41 -13.64
C THR A 13 13.92 -5.66 -14.67
N ILE A 14 13.56 -5.71 -15.95
CA ILE A 14 14.18 -4.88 -16.99
C ILE A 14 13.94 -3.39 -16.69
N ILE A 15 12.71 -3.00 -16.33
CA ILE A 15 12.42 -1.59 -16.02
C ILE A 15 13.21 -1.13 -14.79
N ASP A 16 13.24 -1.94 -13.73
CA ASP A 16 14.04 -1.66 -12.53
C ASP A 16 15.55 -1.55 -12.85
N SER A 17 16.04 -2.27 -13.87
CA SER A 17 17.46 -2.19 -14.26
C SER A 17 17.86 -0.82 -14.82
N PHE A 18 16.92 -0.07 -15.44
CA PHE A 18 17.19 1.29 -15.90
C PHE A 18 17.41 2.28 -14.76
N VAL A 19 16.99 1.96 -13.54
CA VAL A 19 17.31 2.78 -12.36
C VAL A 19 18.78 2.62 -11.99
N TRP A 20 19.33 1.40 -12.15
CA TRP A 20 20.70 1.07 -11.76
C TRP A 20 21.72 1.24 -12.88
N LEU A 21 21.31 1.15 -14.15
CA LEU A 21 22.20 1.21 -15.31
C LEU A 21 23.00 2.54 -15.37
N PRO A 22 22.38 3.74 -15.28
CA PRO A 22 23.15 4.99 -15.34
C PRO A 22 24.15 5.12 -14.20
N LEU A 23 23.74 4.72 -12.99
CA LEU A 23 24.62 4.72 -11.82
C LEU A 23 25.81 3.77 -12.02
N GLY A 24 25.57 2.56 -12.53
CA GLY A 24 26.62 1.59 -12.84
C GLY A 24 27.60 2.08 -13.91
N VAL A 25 27.10 2.72 -14.97
CA VAL A 25 27.93 3.31 -16.03
C VAL A 25 28.81 4.43 -15.49
N LEU A 26 28.24 5.35 -14.70
CA LEU A 26 29.00 6.45 -14.08
C LEU A 26 30.08 5.92 -13.12
N ILE A 27 29.74 4.91 -12.31
CA ILE A 27 30.70 4.27 -11.41
C ILE A 27 31.83 3.61 -12.21
N TYR A 28 31.49 2.86 -13.27
CA TYR A 28 32.48 2.20 -14.11
C TYR A 28 33.47 3.20 -14.74
N PHE A 29 32.97 4.26 -15.38
CA PHE A 29 33.84 5.29 -15.97
C PHE A 29 34.69 6.00 -14.92
N LYS A 30 34.13 6.30 -13.74
CA LYS A 30 34.89 6.91 -12.64
C LYS A 30 36.02 6.01 -12.15
N LEU A 31 35.74 4.72 -11.95
CA LEU A 31 36.74 3.74 -11.53
C LEU A 31 37.82 3.55 -12.60
N ALA A 32 37.44 3.49 -13.88
CA ALA A 32 38.39 3.39 -14.99
C ALA A 32 39.30 4.62 -15.08
N PHE A 33 38.74 5.83 -14.94
CA PHE A 33 39.48 7.09 -14.93
C PHE A 33 40.47 7.16 -13.75
N ASP A 34 40.02 6.82 -12.55
CA ASP A 34 40.88 6.78 -11.36
C ASP A 34 42.00 5.74 -11.51
N ALA A 35 41.71 4.57 -12.07
CA ALA A 35 42.72 3.54 -12.31
C ALA A 35 43.81 4.03 -13.28
N VAL A 36 43.45 4.77 -14.33
CA VAL A 36 44.40 5.33 -15.30
C VAL A 36 45.21 6.49 -14.73
N LEU A 37 44.57 7.42 -13.99
CA LEU A 37 45.24 8.64 -13.54
C LEU A 37 45.94 8.52 -12.18
N VAL A 38 45.41 7.70 -11.27
CA VAL A 38 45.85 7.65 -9.86
C VAL A 38 46.62 6.37 -9.56
N GLY A 39 46.41 5.27 -10.31
CA GLY A 39 47.23 4.07 -10.21
C GLY A 39 47.07 3.27 -8.91
N GLY A 40 45.85 3.13 -8.37
CA GLY A 40 45.58 2.31 -7.18
C GLY A 40 44.10 2.28 -6.77
N ALA A 41 43.74 1.38 -5.85
CA ALA A 41 42.38 1.30 -5.30
C ALA A 41 42.13 2.50 -4.37
N SER A 42 41.23 3.40 -4.78
CA SER A 42 40.88 4.59 -3.99
C SER A 42 39.90 4.24 -2.86
N SER A 43 39.92 5.02 -1.76
CA SER A 43 38.92 4.93 -0.68
C SER A 43 37.48 5.13 -1.19
N LEU A 44 37.32 5.89 -2.28
CA LEU A 44 36.05 6.04 -3.00
C LEU A 44 35.63 4.75 -3.72
N GLY A 45 36.57 3.96 -4.25
CA GLY A 45 36.33 2.64 -4.84
C GLY A 45 35.62 1.68 -3.88
N PHE A 46 36.04 1.67 -2.62
CA PHE A 46 35.40 0.87 -1.58
C PHE A 46 33.96 1.32 -1.29
N LEU A 47 33.71 2.64 -1.23
CA LEU A 47 32.36 3.17 -1.08
C LEU A 47 31.45 2.77 -2.26
N TYR A 48 31.96 2.84 -3.49
CA TYR A 48 31.21 2.38 -4.67
C TYR A 48 30.88 0.89 -4.62
N PHE A 49 31.82 0.07 -4.16
CA PHE A 49 31.58 -1.35 -3.93
C PHE A 49 30.45 -1.57 -2.91
N LEU A 50 30.49 -0.87 -1.76
CA LEU A 50 29.44 -0.97 -0.75
C LEU A 50 28.07 -0.52 -1.27
N VAL A 51 28.00 0.59 -2.01
CA VAL A 51 26.75 1.09 -2.61
C VAL A 51 26.21 0.10 -3.64
N SER A 52 27.08 -0.50 -4.46
CA SER A 52 26.67 -1.49 -5.46
C SER A 52 26.21 -2.81 -4.84
N LEU A 53 26.76 -3.16 -3.67
CA LEU A 53 26.40 -4.36 -2.93
C LEU A 53 25.10 -4.19 -2.13
N ILE A 54 24.97 -3.08 -1.40
CA ILE A 54 23.89 -2.83 -0.43
C ILE A 54 22.70 -2.12 -1.09
N GLY A 55 22.96 -1.23 -2.05
CA GLY A 55 21.96 -0.38 -2.68
C GLY A 55 20.80 -1.15 -3.32
N PRO A 56 21.07 -2.14 -4.21
CA PRO A 56 20.01 -2.91 -4.85
C PRO A 56 19.16 -3.72 -3.85
N TRP A 57 19.79 -4.24 -2.78
CA TRP A 57 19.10 -4.93 -1.70
C TRP A 57 18.16 -3.98 -0.94
N LEU A 58 18.66 -2.83 -0.49
CA LEU A 58 17.87 -1.84 0.23
C LEU A 58 16.73 -1.31 -0.64
N TYR A 59 17.01 -0.97 -1.91
CA TYR A 59 16.01 -0.56 -2.87
C TYR A 59 14.87 -1.58 -2.96
N SER A 60 15.19 -2.84 -3.26
CA SER A 60 14.16 -3.88 -3.39
C SER A 60 13.41 -4.09 -2.08
N SER A 61 14.10 -4.11 -0.93
CA SER A 61 13.50 -4.48 0.36
C SER A 61 12.63 -3.36 0.94
N ILE A 62 13.07 -2.10 0.82
CA ILE A 62 12.32 -0.92 1.26
C ILE A 62 11.05 -0.77 0.42
N PHE A 63 11.16 -0.80 -0.91
CA PHE A 63 9.99 -0.61 -1.77
C PHE A 63 8.97 -1.74 -1.64
N GLU A 64 9.42 -3.00 -1.59
CA GLU A 64 8.50 -4.15 -1.47
C GLU A 64 7.83 -4.27 -0.09
N SER A 65 8.43 -3.72 0.97
CA SER A 65 7.81 -3.67 2.31
C SER A 65 7.05 -2.36 2.59
N SER A 66 7.16 -1.38 1.70
CA SER A 66 6.42 -0.12 1.76
C SER A 66 4.93 -0.30 1.38
N LYS A 67 4.16 0.79 1.47
CA LYS A 67 2.75 0.81 1.01
C LYS A 67 2.59 0.46 -0.47
N TRP A 68 3.63 0.63 -1.29
CA TRP A 68 3.58 0.27 -2.71
C TRP A 68 3.62 -1.24 -2.93
N GLN A 69 4.21 -1.99 -2.00
CA GLN A 69 4.45 -3.44 -2.12
C GLN A 69 5.15 -3.84 -3.42
N ALA A 70 5.86 -2.90 -4.05
CA ALA A 70 6.37 -3.00 -5.40
C ALA A 70 7.53 -2.04 -5.54
N THR A 71 8.58 -2.49 -6.23
CA THR A 71 9.60 -1.58 -6.78
C THR A 71 8.97 -0.66 -7.82
N PRO A 72 9.55 0.53 -8.07
CA PRO A 72 9.12 1.42 -9.14
C PRO A 72 8.82 0.72 -10.47
N GLY A 73 9.69 -0.17 -10.96
CA GLY A 73 9.47 -0.93 -12.20
C GLY A 73 8.29 -1.88 -12.12
N LYS A 74 8.14 -2.61 -11.01
CA LYS A 74 6.94 -3.44 -10.74
C LYS A 74 5.66 -2.62 -10.66
N ARG A 75 5.71 -1.44 -10.05
CA ARG A 75 4.56 -0.56 -9.92
C ARG A 75 4.12 0.00 -11.26
N LEU A 76 5.07 0.35 -12.14
CA LEU A 76 4.80 0.87 -13.49
C LEU A 76 3.99 -0.12 -14.34
N ILE A 77 4.31 -1.41 -14.27
CA ILE A 77 3.57 -2.46 -15.00
C ILE A 77 2.38 -3.03 -14.23
N GLY A 78 2.10 -2.50 -13.03
CA GLY A 78 0.98 -2.93 -12.19
C GLY A 78 1.14 -4.34 -11.64
N VAL A 79 2.25 -4.61 -10.94
CA VAL A 79 2.39 -5.81 -10.10
C VAL A 79 2.90 -5.45 -8.71
N PHE A 80 2.46 -6.20 -7.70
CA PHE A 80 2.84 -5.99 -6.30
C PHE A 80 2.94 -7.31 -5.53
N VAL A 81 3.57 -7.27 -4.36
CA VAL A 81 4.04 -8.42 -3.60
C VAL A 81 3.33 -8.50 -2.25
N THR A 82 2.80 -9.65 -1.91
CA THR A 82 2.11 -9.89 -0.62
C THR A 82 2.70 -11.11 0.09
N ASP A 83 2.31 -11.31 1.35
CA ASP A 83 2.44 -12.60 1.99
C ASP A 83 1.39 -13.59 1.44
N LEU A 84 1.37 -14.81 1.98
CA LEU A 84 0.41 -15.85 1.60
C LEU A 84 -1.05 -15.50 1.93
N ASN A 85 -1.28 -14.59 2.88
CA ASN A 85 -2.60 -14.11 3.30
C ASN A 85 -3.05 -12.86 2.52
N GLY A 86 -2.22 -12.33 1.62
CA GLY A 86 -2.51 -11.12 0.86
C GLY A 86 -2.10 -9.82 1.56
N ASN A 87 -1.44 -9.88 2.71
CA ASN A 87 -1.00 -8.71 3.46
C ASN A 87 0.35 -8.18 2.96
N LYS A 88 0.67 -6.94 3.34
CA LYS A 88 1.98 -6.32 3.13
C LYS A 88 3.07 -7.12 3.83
N ILE A 89 4.18 -7.35 3.12
CA ILE A 89 5.33 -8.08 3.68
C ILE A 89 6.17 -7.19 4.60
N SER A 90 6.81 -7.80 5.60
CA SER A 90 7.79 -7.11 6.44
C SER A 90 9.11 -6.91 5.72
N PHE A 91 9.92 -5.95 6.18
CA PHE A 91 11.26 -5.69 5.64
C PHE A 91 12.17 -6.94 5.70
N GLY A 92 12.10 -7.72 6.78
CA GLY A 92 12.85 -8.96 6.92
C GLY A 92 12.45 -10.02 5.88
N ARG A 93 11.14 -10.16 5.61
CA ARG A 93 10.64 -11.07 4.57
C ARG A 93 11.03 -10.59 3.17
N ALA A 94 10.99 -9.29 2.91
CA ALA A 94 11.47 -8.70 1.66
C ALA A 94 12.99 -8.93 1.46
N SER A 95 13.77 -8.82 2.53
CA SER A 95 15.22 -9.09 2.49
C SER A 95 15.51 -10.56 2.22
N ALA A 96 14.83 -11.49 2.91
CA ALA A 96 14.95 -12.92 2.65
C ALA A 96 14.61 -13.26 1.18
N ARG A 97 13.56 -12.63 0.65
CA ARG A 97 13.19 -12.75 -0.77
C ARG A 97 14.29 -12.25 -1.70
N TYR A 98 14.92 -11.11 -1.39
CA TYR A 98 16.01 -10.56 -2.20
C TYR A 98 17.21 -11.51 -2.25
N PHE A 99 17.74 -11.93 -1.10
CA PHE A 99 18.91 -12.83 -1.04
C PHE A 99 18.63 -14.22 -1.61
N SER A 100 17.38 -14.69 -1.52
CA SER A 100 16.98 -15.96 -2.14
C SER A 100 17.01 -15.93 -3.67
N LYS A 101 17.00 -14.74 -4.30
CA LYS A 101 17.21 -14.61 -5.75
C LYS A 101 18.62 -15.06 -6.16
N SER A 102 19.62 -14.95 -5.29
CA SER A 102 20.97 -15.46 -5.53
C SER A 102 20.96 -16.95 -5.86
N ILE A 103 20.13 -17.74 -5.16
CA ILE A 103 19.95 -19.17 -5.46
C ILE A 103 19.37 -19.35 -6.86
N SER A 104 18.40 -18.51 -7.25
CA SER A 104 17.80 -18.55 -8.59
C SER A 104 18.81 -18.20 -9.69
N TYR A 105 19.74 -17.29 -9.44
CA TYR A 105 20.84 -16.97 -10.36
C TYR A 105 21.87 -18.11 -10.46
N LEU A 106 22.21 -18.78 -9.35
CA LEU A 106 23.13 -19.93 -9.34
C LEU A 106 22.63 -21.09 -10.20
N ILE A 107 21.31 -21.33 -10.21
CA ILE A 107 20.67 -22.35 -11.06
C ILE A 107 20.31 -21.81 -12.46
N LEU A 108 21.09 -20.86 -12.98
CA LEU A 108 20.94 -20.27 -14.33
C LEU A 108 19.54 -19.72 -14.65
N GLY A 109 18.87 -19.18 -13.62
CA GLY A 109 17.56 -18.54 -13.76
C GLY A 109 16.36 -19.49 -13.75
N VAL A 110 16.57 -20.81 -13.62
CA VAL A 110 15.48 -21.80 -13.54
C VAL A 110 14.49 -21.44 -12.42
N GLY A 111 15.00 -20.94 -11.29
CA GLY A 111 14.17 -20.51 -10.16
C GLY A 111 13.15 -19.42 -10.48
N PHE A 112 13.42 -18.57 -11.48
CA PHE A 112 12.47 -17.57 -11.97
C PHE A 112 11.42 -18.19 -12.89
N ILE A 113 11.82 -19.12 -13.76
CA ILE A 113 10.96 -19.76 -14.76
C ILE A 113 9.85 -20.61 -14.10
N ILE A 114 10.10 -21.17 -12.91
CA ILE A 114 9.09 -21.90 -12.11
C ILE A 114 7.81 -21.07 -11.88
N ALA A 115 7.90 -19.74 -11.85
CA ALA A 115 6.72 -18.87 -11.78
C ALA A 115 5.79 -18.99 -12.99
N GLY A 116 6.26 -19.45 -14.15
CA GLY A 116 5.44 -19.74 -15.32
C GLY A 116 4.65 -21.05 -15.18
N LEU A 117 5.25 -22.04 -14.52
CA LEU A 117 4.77 -23.43 -14.47
C LEU A 117 3.83 -23.70 -13.27
N THR A 118 4.02 -22.99 -12.16
CA THR A 118 3.24 -23.22 -10.93
C THR A 118 1.84 -22.63 -11.01
N HIS A 119 0.89 -23.24 -10.29
CA HIS A 119 -0.51 -22.78 -10.19
C HIS A 119 -0.59 -21.35 -9.61
N ASN A 120 0.10 -21.11 -8.48
CA ASN A 120 0.13 -19.81 -7.81
C ASN A 120 1.17 -18.85 -8.42
N LYS A 121 1.78 -19.23 -9.55
CA LYS A 121 2.85 -18.50 -10.24
C LYS A 121 4.01 -18.10 -9.30
N GLN A 122 4.33 -18.89 -8.29
CA GLN A 122 5.41 -18.59 -7.35
C GLN A 122 6.77 -18.98 -7.94
N SER A 123 7.73 -18.07 -7.85
CA SER A 123 9.14 -18.38 -8.13
C SER A 123 9.81 -19.05 -6.93
N LEU A 124 11.02 -19.57 -7.10
CA LEU A 124 11.76 -20.22 -6.03
C LEU A 124 11.97 -19.29 -4.82
N HIS A 125 12.40 -18.04 -5.07
CA HIS A 125 12.63 -17.06 -4.02
C HIS A 125 11.32 -16.60 -3.34
N ASP A 126 10.19 -16.64 -4.05
CA ASP A 126 8.89 -16.36 -3.45
C ASP A 126 8.46 -17.46 -2.48
N ARG A 127 8.72 -18.74 -2.82
CA ARG A 127 8.43 -19.89 -1.95
C ARG A 127 9.26 -19.85 -0.68
N ILE A 128 10.56 -19.54 -0.80
CA ILE A 128 11.46 -19.42 0.35
C ILE A 128 11.00 -18.29 1.28
N ALA A 129 10.57 -17.16 0.70
CA ALA A 129 10.11 -16.01 1.48
C ALA A 129 8.63 -16.07 1.88
N SER A 130 7.89 -17.13 1.50
CA SER A 130 6.43 -17.23 1.71
C SER A 130 5.68 -16.00 1.18
N THR A 131 5.91 -15.65 -0.08
CA THR A 131 5.31 -14.49 -0.74
C THR A 131 4.54 -14.85 -2.01
N LEU A 132 3.65 -13.95 -2.42
CA LEU A 132 2.87 -14.02 -3.65
C LEU A 132 3.03 -12.71 -4.43
N VAL A 133 2.78 -12.76 -5.74
CA VAL A 133 2.77 -11.55 -6.57
C VAL A 133 1.47 -11.51 -7.37
N TYR A 134 0.78 -10.40 -7.26
CA TYR A 134 -0.49 -10.14 -7.93
C TYR A 134 -0.35 -9.05 -8.97
N LYS A 135 -1.24 -9.05 -9.95
CA LYS A 135 -1.46 -7.94 -10.88
C LYS A 135 -2.36 -6.89 -10.25
N GLY A 136 -2.16 -5.63 -10.61
CA GLY A 136 -2.84 -4.46 -10.09
C GLY A 136 -1.92 -3.57 -9.25
N LYS A 137 -2.51 -2.67 -8.47
CA LYS A 137 -1.79 -1.89 -7.48
C LYS A 137 -2.13 -2.40 -6.08
N ALA A 138 -1.17 -2.28 -5.15
CA ALA A 138 -1.36 -2.73 -3.78
C ALA A 138 -2.50 -1.98 -3.09
N GLU A 139 -2.63 -0.69 -3.40
CA GLU A 139 -3.69 0.17 -2.90
C GLU A 139 -5.08 -0.32 -3.34
N ASP A 140 -5.19 -0.82 -4.58
CA ASP A 140 -6.43 -1.37 -5.12
C ASP A 140 -6.82 -2.68 -4.43
N ALA A 141 -5.82 -3.44 -3.94
CA ALA A 141 -5.98 -4.72 -3.28
C ALA A 141 -6.36 -4.58 -1.80
N VAL A 142 -5.78 -3.59 -1.10
CA VAL A 142 -6.26 -3.15 0.22
C VAL A 142 -7.72 -2.72 0.12
N ASP A 143 -8.08 -2.05 -0.98
CA ASP A 143 -9.45 -1.59 -1.24
C ASP A 143 -10.39 -2.73 -1.72
N GLN A 144 -9.87 -3.90 -2.15
CA GLN A 144 -10.71 -5.10 -2.41
C GLN A 144 -11.02 -5.90 -1.14
N ASN A 145 -10.13 -5.85 -0.15
CA ASN A 145 -10.36 -6.38 1.20
C ASN A 145 -10.85 -5.28 2.17
N SER A 146 -11.14 -4.09 1.65
CA SER A 146 -11.81 -3.02 2.37
C SER A 146 -13.23 -3.50 2.64
N PRO A 147 -13.71 -3.46 3.89
CA PRO A 147 -15.11 -3.73 4.18
C PRO A 147 -16.05 -2.66 3.57
N TYR A 148 -15.51 -1.67 2.85
CA TYR A 148 -16.26 -0.56 2.26
C TYR A 148 -16.36 -0.70 0.73
N PRO A 149 -17.57 -0.66 0.13
CA PRO A 149 -17.78 -0.81 -1.31
C PRO A 149 -17.13 0.32 -2.14
N LYS A 150 -16.54 -0.05 -3.28
CA LYS A 150 -15.91 0.85 -4.26
C LYS A 150 -16.91 1.56 -5.20
N GLU A 151 -18.04 2.06 -4.70
CA GLU A 151 -18.82 2.98 -5.53
C GLU A 151 -18.14 4.34 -5.54
N LYS A 152 -17.66 4.71 -6.73
CA LYS A 152 -17.14 6.04 -7.06
C LYS A 152 -18.08 7.09 -6.47
N LEU A 153 -17.59 7.86 -5.49
CA LEU A 153 -18.19 9.14 -5.11
C LEU A 153 -18.03 10.10 -6.30
N LYS A 154 -18.91 9.96 -7.30
CA LYS A 154 -19.27 11.05 -8.18
C LYS A 154 -20.11 11.99 -7.31
N SER A 155 -19.49 13.07 -6.85
CA SER A 155 -20.19 14.19 -6.22
C SER A 155 -21.07 14.89 -7.27
N ASN A 156 -22.23 14.31 -7.57
CA ASN A 156 -23.33 15.02 -8.19
C ASN A 156 -24.41 15.13 -7.13
N GLY A 157 -24.44 16.30 -6.46
CA GLY A 157 -25.48 16.65 -5.50
C GLY A 157 -26.85 16.65 -6.18
N GLY A 158 -27.59 15.58 -5.96
CA GLY A 158 -29.01 15.45 -6.26
C GLY A 158 -29.71 14.80 -5.07
N PRO A 159 -31.05 14.79 -5.02
CA PRO A 159 -31.84 14.37 -3.85
C PRO A 159 -31.65 12.90 -3.41
N ASN A 160 -30.91 12.09 -4.19
CA ASN A 160 -30.53 10.70 -3.91
C ASN A 160 -29.02 10.54 -3.66
N SER A 161 -28.38 11.50 -2.98
CA SER A 161 -26.95 11.43 -2.67
C SER A 161 -26.70 10.67 -1.37
N ASN A 162 -25.91 9.59 -1.43
CA ASN A 162 -25.34 8.97 -0.24
C ASN A 162 -24.37 9.95 0.43
N TRP A 163 -24.65 10.32 1.67
CA TRP A 163 -23.78 11.14 2.50
C TRP A 163 -22.76 10.27 3.22
N VAL A 164 -21.51 10.72 3.23
CA VAL A 164 -20.40 9.98 3.82
C VAL A 164 -19.76 10.83 4.88
N LEU A 165 -19.80 10.37 6.12
CA LEU A 165 -18.94 10.83 7.19
C LEU A 165 -17.67 9.98 7.20
N ALA A 166 -16.51 10.59 7.15
CA ALA A 166 -15.23 9.90 7.22
C ALA A 166 -14.28 10.62 8.19
N GLY A 167 -13.52 9.85 8.95
CA GLY A 167 -12.52 10.36 9.88
C GLY A 167 -11.49 9.29 10.23
N PHE A 168 -10.47 9.68 10.99
CA PHE A 168 -9.44 8.77 11.48
C PHE A 168 -9.57 8.63 12.99
N GLY A 169 -9.52 7.39 13.47
CA GLY A 169 -9.39 7.08 14.88
C GLY A 169 -7.99 7.41 15.42
N ALA A 170 -7.84 7.33 16.74
CA ALA A 170 -6.61 7.62 17.46
C ALA A 170 -5.43 6.72 17.00
N ASP A 171 -5.73 5.51 16.55
CA ASP A 171 -4.75 4.54 16.04
C ASP A 171 -4.45 4.71 14.53
N GLY A 172 -5.07 5.70 13.88
CA GLY A 172 -4.97 5.95 12.44
C GLY A 172 -5.96 5.13 11.60
N ASP A 173 -6.85 4.37 12.24
CA ASP A 173 -7.87 3.56 11.58
C ASP A 173 -8.98 4.44 10.98
N LEU A 174 -9.41 4.13 9.75
CA LEU A 174 -10.47 4.89 9.09
C LEU A 174 -11.84 4.50 9.65
N VAL A 175 -12.58 5.51 10.13
CA VAL A 175 -13.98 5.40 10.50
C VAL A 175 -14.82 6.04 9.39
N ARG A 176 -15.64 5.25 8.71
CA ARG A 176 -16.54 5.74 7.66
C ARG A 176 -17.96 5.30 7.92
N ILE A 177 -18.89 6.24 7.85
CA ILE A 177 -20.31 6.00 8.02
C ILE A 177 -21.03 6.61 6.82
N THR A 178 -21.87 5.81 6.16
CA THR A 178 -22.68 6.27 5.01
C THR A 178 -24.15 6.24 5.40
N PHE A 179 -24.87 7.30 5.08
CA PHE A 179 -26.31 7.43 5.33
C PHE A 179 -26.98 8.14 4.15
N ASN A 180 -28.25 7.85 3.92
CA ASN A 180 -29.03 8.43 2.83
C ASN A 180 -29.82 9.65 3.34
N SER A 181 -29.98 10.68 2.53
CA SER A 181 -30.86 11.82 2.82
C SER A 181 -32.33 11.41 3.00
N GLU A 182 -32.75 10.26 2.47
CA GLU A 182 -34.09 9.69 2.64
C GLU A 182 -34.21 8.75 3.86
N ASP A 183 -33.14 8.52 4.62
CA ASP A 183 -33.23 7.67 5.82
C ASP A 183 -34.24 8.28 6.80
N LYS A 184 -35.35 7.57 7.04
CA LYS A 184 -36.41 8.01 7.97
C LYS A 184 -35.90 8.38 9.37
N LYS A 185 -34.73 7.85 9.77
CA LYS A 185 -34.04 8.17 11.02
C LYS A 185 -33.48 9.61 11.06
N LEU A 186 -33.19 10.22 9.90
CA LEU A 186 -32.77 11.62 9.83
C LEU A 186 -33.91 12.61 10.07
N SER A 187 -35.18 12.23 9.86
CA SER A 187 -36.29 13.20 9.78
C SER A 187 -37.13 13.38 11.05
N SER A 188 -36.74 12.84 12.22
CA SER A 188 -37.48 13.12 13.48
C SER A 188 -36.73 12.92 14.80
N SER A 189 -35.85 11.92 14.96
CA SER A 189 -35.03 11.73 16.17
C SER A 189 -33.57 12.17 16.02
N GLY A 190 -33.12 12.27 14.76
CA GLY A 190 -31.71 12.40 14.42
C GLY A 190 -30.98 11.07 14.58
N LEU A 191 -29.87 10.94 13.86
CA LEU A 191 -28.97 9.80 13.86
C LEU A 191 -27.80 10.11 14.79
N ILE A 192 -27.69 9.39 15.91
CA ILE A 192 -26.66 9.65 16.91
C ILE A 192 -25.41 8.81 16.62
N VAL A 193 -24.26 9.48 16.58
CA VAL A 193 -22.94 8.87 16.38
C VAL A 193 -22.15 8.94 17.68
N GLY A 194 -21.49 7.86 18.09
CA GLY A 194 -20.66 7.86 19.28
C GLY A 194 -20.06 6.50 19.63
N ARG A 195 -19.37 6.43 20.77
CA ARG A 195 -18.63 5.25 21.26
C ARG A 195 -19.49 4.31 22.12
N SER A 196 -20.79 4.56 22.26
CA SER A 196 -21.67 3.72 23.06
C SER A 196 -22.53 2.84 22.16
N LEU A 197 -22.49 1.52 22.35
CA LEU A 197 -23.34 0.57 21.62
C LEU A 197 -24.83 0.72 21.99
N ASP A 198 -25.11 1.15 23.23
CA ASP A 198 -26.47 1.16 23.79
C ASP A 198 -27.19 2.50 23.57
N SER A 199 -26.47 3.55 23.19
CA SER A 199 -27.00 4.92 23.14
C SER A 199 -26.69 5.66 21.83
N CYS A 200 -26.23 4.96 20.79
CA CYS A 200 -25.95 5.52 19.47
C CYS A 200 -26.54 4.66 18.36
N ASP A 201 -26.97 5.29 17.28
CA ASP A 201 -27.34 4.60 16.06
C ASP A 201 -26.12 4.15 15.26
N LEU A 202 -25.02 4.90 15.38
CA LEU A 202 -23.75 4.67 14.70
C LEU A 202 -22.62 4.57 15.71
N TYR A 203 -22.10 3.36 15.84
CA TYR A 203 -21.06 3.04 16.81
C TYR A 203 -19.65 3.22 16.22
N ILE A 204 -18.82 4.00 16.93
CA ILE A 204 -17.40 4.19 16.63
C ILE A 204 -16.57 3.65 17.79
N LYS A 205 -15.78 2.60 17.54
CA LYS A 205 -14.90 2.00 18.55
C LYS A 205 -13.59 2.77 18.68
N ASP A 206 -13.66 3.97 19.24
CA ASP A 206 -12.48 4.82 19.42
C ASP A 206 -12.50 5.56 20.77
N GLY A 207 -11.40 5.51 21.52
CA GLY A 207 -11.26 6.13 22.84
C GLY A 207 -11.42 7.66 22.88
N SER A 208 -11.14 8.33 21.77
CA SER A 208 -11.27 9.78 21.58
C SER A 208 -12.70 10.23 21.26
N VAL A 209 -13.61 9.30 20.98
CA VAL A 209 -15.00 9.61 20.66
C VAL A 209 -15.88 9.52 21.94
N SER A 210 -16.65 10.56 22.25
CA SER A 210 -17.65 10.54 23.32
C SER A 210 -18.70 9.44 23.16
N ARG A 211 -19.32 9.02 24.27
CA ARG A 211 -20.36 7.97 24.28
C ARG A 211 -21.50 8.30 23.31
N GLN A 212 -21.96 9.54 23.32
CA GLN A 212 -22.74 10.19 22.26
C GLN A 212 -21.92 11.41 21.85
N HIS A 213 -21.57 11.53 20.57
CA HIS A 213 -20.61 12.52 20.10
C HIS A 213 -21.27 13.58 19.24
N ALA A 214 -22.05 13.15 18.25
CA ALA A 214 -22.73 14.07 17.34
C ALA A 214 -24.07 13.49 16.91
N ARG A 215 -25.00 14.38 16.54
CA ARG A 215 -26.30 14.03 15.99
C ARG A 215 -26.45 14.62 14.60
N PHE A 216 -26.84 13.79 13.64
CA PHE A 216 -27.20 14.22 12.29
C PHE A 216 -28.72 14.24 12.15
N PHE A 217 -29.27 15.32 11.61
CA PHE A 217 -30.70 15.40 11.36
C PHE A 217 -30.98 16.18 10.08
N SER A 218 -32.12 15.90 9.46
CA SER A 218 -32.56 16.62 8.28
C SER A 218 -33.80 17.45 8.57
N THR A 219 -33.73 18.73 8.21
CA THR A 219 -34.84 19.69 8.28
C THR A 219 -34.91 20.44 6.96
N ASN A 220 -36.10 20.50 6.34
CA ASN A 220 -36.34 21.22 5.08
C ASN A 220 -35.39 20.80 3.94
N GLY A 221 -35.05 19.51 3.85
CA GLY A 221 -34.16 18.97 2.82
C GLY A 221 -32.67 19.35 2.99
N LYS A 222 -32.31 20.00 4.09
CA LYS A 222 -30.92 20.27 4.48
C LYS A 222 -30.50 19.32 5.60
N ILE A 223 -29.23 18.96 5.63
CA ILE A 223 -28.64 18.13 6.68
C ILE A 223 -27.88 19.05 7.63
N TYR A 224 -28.11 18.81 8.91
CA TYR A 224 -27.46 19.48 10.02
C TYR A 224 -26.70 18.46 10.84
N ILE A 225 -25.62 18.93 11.45
CA ILE A 225 -24.86 18.21 12.46
C ILE A 225 -24.86 19.05 13.73
N GLU A 226 -25.08 18.40 14.85
CA GLU A 226 -25.06 18.99 16.18
C GLU A 226 -24.08 18.20 17.04
N ASP A 227 -23.19 18.92 17.70
CA ASP A 227 -22.28 18.36 18.70
C ASP A 227 -23.05 18.10 20.00
N LEU A 228 -22.98 16.87 20.52
CA LEU A 228 -23.68 16.46 21.74
C LEU A 228 -22.78 16.62 22.97
N ASP A 229 -22.20 17.81 23.13
CA ASP A 229 -21.21 18.14 24.18
C ASP A 229 -20.04 17.13 24.20
N SER A 230 -19.50 16.86 23.01
CA SER A 230 -18.41 15.91 22.87
C SER A 230 -17.10 16.44 23.47
N LYS A 231 -16.26 15.52 23.97
CA LYS A 231 -15.00 15.89 24.65
C LYS A 231 -14.00 16.57 23.71
N ASN A 232 -14.00 16.20 22.44
CA ASN A 232 -13.02 16.64 21.45
C ASN A 232 -13.62 17.56 20.37
N GLY A 233 -14.92 17.88 20.47
CA GLY A 233 -15.63 18.74 19.54
C GLY A 233 -15.86 18.11 18.16
N VAL A 234 -16.65 18.82 17.35
CA VAL A 234 -16.97 18.47 15.96
C VAL A 234 -16.50 19.59 15.03
N SER A 235 -15.70 19.25 14.01
CA SER A 235 -15.28 20.20 12.95
C SER A 235 -15.91 19.84 11.60
N ILE A 236 -16.22 20.85 10.79
CA ILE A 236 -16.81 20.72 9.45
C ILE A 236 -15.90 21.45 8.47
N ASN A 237 -15.44 20.76 7.42
CA ASN A 237 -14.52 21.27 6.39
C ASN A 237 -13.08 21.59 6.86
N GLY A 238 -12.64 20.98 7.97
CA GLY A 238 -11.30 21.19 8.53
C GLY A 238 -11.21 22.50 9.28
#